data_AF-A0A5E5QK87-F1
#
_entry.id   AF-A0A5E5QK87-F1
#
_cell.length_a   1.000
_cell.length_b   1.000
_cell.length_c   1.000
_cell.angle_alpha   90.00
_cell.angle_beta   90.00
_cell.angle_gamma   90.00
#
_symmetry.space_group_name_H-M   'P 1'
#
loop_
_entity.id
_entity.type
_entity.pdbx_description
1 polymer ?
#
loop_
_entity_poly.entity_id
_entity_poly.type
_entity_poly.pdbx_seq_one_letter_code
_entity_poly.pdbx_strand_id
1 'polypeptide(L)' 'MKRKYTAFTKAFKQQTLDLASQPNTCIARLARDLGIRRNLIYKMEVEILKKPRLSSQAKTIKI' A
#
# COMPACT_ATOMS: atom_id res chain seq x y z
N MET A 1 5.67 28.81 1.56
CA MET A 1 6.42 27.54 1.64
C MET A 1 5.74 26.49 0.76
N LYS A 2 6.34 26.03 -0.35
CA LYS A 2 5.78 24.90 -1.12
C LYS A 2 5.97 23.63 -0.28
N ARG A 3 4.89 22.96 0.14
CA ARG A 3 4.98 21.63 0.76
C ARG A 3 5.61 20.69 -0.26
N LYS A 4 6.81 20.17 0.03
CA LYS A 4 7.38 19.06 -0.75
C LYS A 4 6.60 17.81 -0.37
N TYR A 5 5.77 17.33 -1.29
CA TYR A 5 5.10 16.05 -1.13
C TYR A 5 6.13 14.95 -1.35
N THR A 6 6.39 14.13 -0.34
CA THR A 6 7.18 12.92 -0.49
C THR A 6 6.39 11.92 -1.33
N ALA A 7 6.82 11.70 -2.56
CA ALA A 7 6.24 10.68 -3.42
C ALA A 7 6.87 9.32 -3.10
N PHE A 8 6.06 8.40 -2.56
CA PHE A 8 6.48 7.01 -2.37
C PHE A 8 6.36 6.22 -3.67
N THR A 9 7.32 5.33 -3.93
CA THR A 9 7.29 4.44 -5.10
C THR A 9 6.13 3.46 -5.02
N LYS A 10 5.66 2.95 -6.17
CA LYS A 10 4.58 1.94 -6.21
C LYS A 10 4.97 0.68 -5.42
N ALA A 11 6.22 0.24 -5.55
CA ALA A 11 6.73 -0.93 -4.83
C ALA A 11 6.65 -0.75 -3.31
N PHE A 12 7.04 0.42 -2.80
CA PHE A 12 6.94 0.74 -1.38
C PHE A 12 5.48 0.70 -0.87
N LYS A 13 4.56 1.30 -1.63
CA LYS A 13 3.12 1.28 -1.29
C LYS A 13 2.58 -0.15 -1.24
N GLN A 14 2.95 -0.98 -2.21
CA GLN A 14 2.51 -2.38 -2.26
C GLN A 14 3.05 -3.17 -1.06
N GLN A 15 4.36 -3.11 -0.79
CA GLN A 15 4.96 -3.79 0.37
C GLN A 15 4.33 -3.33 1.70
N THR A 16 4.04 -2.04 1.83
CA THR A 16 3.37 -1.49 3.02
C THR A 16 1.97 -2.10 3.21
N LEU A 17 1.20 -2.25 2.12
CA LEU A 17 -0.12 -2.88 2.16
C LEU A 17 -0.03 -4.39 2.41
N ASP A 18 0.95 -5.07 1.84
CA ASP A 18 1.15 -6.50 2.05
C ASP A 18 1.48 -6.79 3.53
N LEU A 19 2.30 -5.95 4.17
CA LEU A 19 2.55 -6.01 5.62
C LEU A 19 1.31 -5.66 6.45
N ALA A 20 0.56 -4.63 6.04
CA ALA A 20 -0.67 -4.20 6.71
C ALA A 20 -1.79 -5.27 6.64
N SER A 21 -1.80 -6.10 5.59
CA SER A 21 -2.77 -7.17 5.37
C SER A 21 -2.48 -8.43 6.20
N GLN A 22 -1.32 -8.52 6.85
CA GLN A 22 -1.00 -9.69 7.68
C GLN A 22 -1.91 -9.73 8.92
N PRO A 23 -2.34 -10.92 9.35
CA PRO A 23 -3.13 -11.06 10.57
C PRO A 23 -2.35 -10.55 11.78
N ASN A 24 -3.03 -9.90 12.72
CA ASN A 24 -2.46 -9.29 13.92
C ASN A 24 -1.49 -8.12 13.68
N THR A 25 -1.43 -7.56 12.47
CA THR A 25 -0.62 -6.35 12.23
C THR A 25 -1.25 -5.12 12.87
N CYS A 26 -0.52 -4.50 13.79
CA CYS A 26 -0.89 -3.19 14.32
C CYS A 26 -0.41 -2.07 13.38
N ILE A 27 -1.34 -1.48 12.63
CA ILE A 27 -1.07 -0.37 11.68
C ILE A 27 -0.34 0.81 12.35
N ALA A 28 -0.60 1.06 13.64
CA ALA A 28 0.08 2.09 14.41
C ALA A 28 1.57 1.82 14.65
N ARG A 29 1.92 0.55 14.89
CA ARG A 29 3.31 0.11 15.05
C ARG A 29 3.99 0.09 13.69
N LEU A 30 3.37 -0.52 12.68
CA LEU A 30 3.87 -0.54 11.30
C LEU A 30 4.22 0.86 10.76
N ALA A 31 3.34 1.84 10.97
CA ALA A 31 3.59 3.22 10.53
C ALA A 31 4.81 3.84 11.21
N ARG A 32 5.02 3.56 12.51
CA ARG A 32 6.20 4.01 13.25
C ARG A 32 7.47 3.33 12.71
N ASP A 33 7.42 2.03 12.50
CA ASP A 33 8.56 1.24 12.02
C ASP A 33 8.99 1.67 10.61
N LEU A 34 8.02 2.04 9.75
CA LEU A 34 8.25 2.56 8.41
C LEU A 34 8.57 4.07 8.36
N GLY A 35 8.53 4.78 9.50
CA GLY A 35 8.77 6.22 9.56
C GLY A 35 7.73 7.07 8.82
N ILE A 36 6.50 6.57 8.66
CA ILE A 36 5.42 7.25 7.94
C ILE A 36 4.25 7.58 8.86
N ARG A 37 3.41 8.53 8.43
CA ARG A 37 2.14 8.81 9.10
C ARG A 37 1.16 7.67 8.84
N ARG A 38 0.46 7.22 9.89
CA ARG A 38 -0.58 6.17 9.80
C ARG A 38 -1.60 6.43 8.68
N ASN A 39 -2.01 7.70 8.50
CA ASN A 39 -2.98 8.08 7.48
C ASN A 39 -2.51 7.81 6.04
N LEU A 40 -1.21 7.70 5.80
CA LEU A 40 -0.67 7.40 4.47
C LEU A 40 -0.98 5.96 4.07
N ILE A 41 -1.00 5.02 5.02
CA ILE A 41 -1.29 3.61 4.75
C ILE A 41 -2.70 3.48 4.16
N TYR A 42 -3.71 4.11 4.78
CA TYR A 42 -5.09 4.14 4.25
C TYR A 42 -5.19 4.86 2.90
N LYS A 43 -4.43 5.94 2.69
CA LYS A 43 -4.42 6.62 1.38
C LYS A 43 -3.80 5.74 0.29
N MET A 44 -2.73 5.01 0.60
CA MET A 44 -2.07 4.09 -0.32
C MET A 44 -3.02 2.96 -0.73
N GLU A 45 -3.81 2.45 0.21
CA GLU A 45 -4.85 1.45 -0.04
C GLU A 45 -5.87 1.96 -1.07
N VAL A 46 -6.42 3.16 -0.84
CA VAL A 46 -7.35 3.79 -1.77
C VAL A 46 -6.70 4.08 -3.14
N GLU A 47 -5.45 4.53 -3.17
CA GLU A 47 -4.73 4.81 -4.42
C GLU A 47 -4.46 3.55 -5.25
N ILE A 48 -4.19 2.42 -4.59
CA ILE A 48 -3.95 1.13 -5.25
C ILE A 48 -5.29 0.52 -5.71
N LEU A 49 -6.35 0.59 -4.89
CA LEU A 49 -7.69 0.09 -5.24
C LEU A 49 -8.36 0.90 -6.35
N LYS A 50 -8.18 2.23 -6.37
CA LYS A 50 -8.71 3.11 -7.43
C LYS A 50 -8.02 2.94 -8.79
N LYS A 51 -6.86 2.30 -8.84
CA LYS A 51 -6.30 1.84 -10.11
C LYS A 51 -6.90 0.46 -10.40
N PRO A 52 -7.92 0.33 -11.28
CA PRO A 52 -8.30 -0.99 -11.76
C PRO A 52 -7.04 -1.67 -12.29
N ARG A 53 -6.85 -2.95 -11.90
CA ARG A 53 -5.83 -3.85 -12.45
C ARG A 53 -6.04 -3.99 -13.97
N LEU A 54 -5.63 -3.00 -14.75
CA LEU A 54 -5.35 -3.17 -16.16
C LEU A 54 -3.89 -3.58 -16.29
N SER A 55 -3.60 -4.83 -15.89
CA SER A 55 -2.57 -5.70 -16.46
C SER A 55 -2.37 -6.95 -15.59
N SER A 56 -2.85 -8.07 -16.14
CA SER A 56 -2.11 -9.33 -16.22
C SER A 56 -1.73 -10.04 -14.93
N GLN A 57 -2.63 -10.89 -14.43
CA GLN A 57 -2.39 -12.35 -14.45
C GLN A 57 -3.75 -13.06 -14.40
N ALA A 58 -4.13 -13.63 -15.54
CA ALA A 58 -5.21 -14.57 -15.65
C ALA A 58 -4.89 -15.78 -14.74
N LYS A 59 -5.78 -16.05 -13.79
CA LYS A 59 -5.80 -17.31 -13.05
C LYS A 59 -6.30 -18.37 -14.04
N THR A 60 -5.38 -19.07 -14.70
CA THR A 60 -5.72 -20.25 -15.48
C THR A 60 -6.15 -21.35 -14.50
N ILE A 61 -7.46 -21.49 -14.31
CA ILE A 61 -8.06 -22.71 -13.77
C ILE A 61 -8.21 -23.64 -14.97
N LYS A 62 -7.36 -24.67 -15.05
CA LYS A 62 -7.61 -25.83 -15.91
C LYS A 62 -8.59 -26.74 -15.17
N ILE A 63 -9.77 -26.95 -15.75
CA ILE A 63 -10.62 -28.12 -15.51
C ILE A 63 -10.41 -29.04 -16.71
#